data_AF-A0A7X9C198-F1
#
_entry.id   AF-A0A7X9C198-F1
#
_cell.length_a   1.000
_cell.length_b   1.000
_cell.length_c   1.000
_cell.angle_alpha   90.00
_cell.angle_beta   90.00
_cell.angle_gamma   90.00
#
_symmetry.space_group_name_H-M   'P 1'
#
loop_
_entity.id
_entity.type
_entity.pdbx_description
1 polymer ?
#
loop_
_entity_poly.entity_id
_entity_poly.type
_entity_poly.pdbx_seq_one_letter_code
_entity_poly.pdbx_strand_id
1 'polypeptide(L)'
;MPPNNNTKNNGVKNGIANNETKEITWTVDINYNQLELDNAKLIDEIAENQSLVDGSVKISETTINGDGDIIIGNDVTGNFTDKIRTNNNLVEIDFGPIHQSYRVEFATIDKDGIYNSDEVYENTAQFIPRKGEEHNLYANVTLPNQGEFLGKKGLHNKEDWTIDWTIDVNKSKSKLTNVTVKDNLGEGQILLEDTIKVKKAGSHDELEKGTDYTLYVKGNTLSITFQDEITDAYEITYSS
;
A
#
# COMPACT_ATOMS: atom_id res chain seq x y z
N MET A 1 -15.81 32.97 -14.28
CA MET A 1 -15.44 31.95 -13.29
C MET A 1 -13.92 31.96 -13.15
N PRO A 2 -13.35 31.97 -11.94
CA PRO A 2 -11.90 31.87 -11.78
C PRO A 2 -11.40 30.51 -12.29
N PRO A 3 -10.14 30.40 -12.75
CA PRO A 3 -9.58 29.13 -13.17
C PRO A 3 -9.51 28.13 -12.01
N ASN A 4 -9.70 26.84 -12.33
CA ASN A 4 -9.56 25.74 -11.37
C ASN A 4 -8.08 25.52 -10.99
N ASN A 5 -7.82 24.63 -10.03
CA ASN A 5 -6.44 24.38 -9.57
C ASN A 5 -5.57 23.72 -10.64
N ASN A 6 -6.12 22.80 -11.44
CA ASN A 6 -5.38 22.13 -12.51
C ASN A 6 -4.85 23.15 -13.54
N THR A 7 -5.66 24.14 -13.90
CA THR A 7 -5.26 25.26 -14.77
C THR A 7 -4.16 26.11 -14.15
N LYS A 8 -4.24 26.42 -12.84
CA LYS A 8 -3.25 27.26 -12.16
C LYS A 8 -1.90 26.57 -12.01
N ASN A 9 -1.91 25.28 -11.68
CA ASN A 9 -0.71 24.47 -11.44
C ASN A 9 -0.18 23.80 -12.72
N ASN A 10 -0.89 24.00 -13.84
CA ASN A 10 -0.65 23.32 -15.12
C ASN A 10 -0.54 21.78 -15.01
N GLY A 11 -1.31 21.20 -14.08
CA GLY A 11 -1.24 19.78 -13.77
C GLY A 11 -1.96 19.42 -12.47
N VAL A 12 -2.01 18.12 -12.20
CA VAL A 12 -2.59 17.53 -10.98
C VAL A 12 -1.91 16.21 -10.67
N LYS A 13 -1.82 15.86 -9.38
CA LYS A 13 -1.35 14.55 -8.92
C LYS A 13 -2.43 13.87 -8.09
N ASN A 14 -2.58 12.56 -8.25
CA ASN A 14 -3.49 11.73 -7.46
C ASN A 14 -2.80 10.41 -7.08
N GLY A 15 -3.25 9.75 -6.02
CA GLY A 15 -2.79 8.43 -5.61
C GLY A 15 -3.95 7.52 -5.26
N ILE A 16 -3.83 6.23 -5.59
CA ILE A 16 -4.82 5.20 -5.24
C ILE A 16 -4.07 3.95 -4.76
N ALA A 17 -4.43 3.45 -3.58
CA ALA A 17 -3.91 2.20 -3.05
C ALA A 17 -4.68 0.98 -3.56
N ASN A 18 -3.95 -0.11 -3.82
CA ASN A 18 -4.50 -1.45 -4.03
C ASN A 18 -4.41 -2.24 -2.71
N ASN A 19 -5.55 -2.72 -2.21
CA ASN A 19 -5.61 -3.41 -0.91
C ASN A 19 -5.03 -4.84 -0.94
N GLU A 20 -4.96 -5.45 -2.12
CA GLU A 20 -4.45 -6.81 -2.31
C GLU A 20 -2.94 -6.80 -2.54
N THR A 21 -2.46 -5.99 -3.49
CA THR A 21 -1.03 -5.90 -3.83
C THR A 21 -0.25 -4.98 -2.90
N LYS A 22 -0.96 -4.10 -2.18
CA LYS A 22 -0.38 -3.04 -1.32
C LYS A 22 0.45 -2.00 -2.08
N GLU A 23 0.32 -1.97 -3.40
CA GLU A 23 0.90 -0.93 -4.24
C GLU A 23 0.05 0.35 -4.19
N ILE A 24 0.72 1.50 -4.26
CA ILE A 24 0.11 2.81 -4.42
C ILE A 24 0.40 3.27 -5.84
N THR A 25 -0.64 3.36 -6.66
CA THR A 25 -0.54 3.90 -8.02
C THR A 25 -0.67 5.42 -7.97
N TRP A 26 0.40 6.12 -8.35
CA TRP A 26 0.43 7.56 -8.51
C TRP A 26 0.16 7.92 -9.96
N THR A 27 -0.69 8.92 -10.18
CA THR A 27 -0.90 9.54 -11.49
C THR A 27 -0.54 11.02 -11.42
N VAL A 28 0.23 11.49 -12.38
CA VAL A 28 0.64 12.89 -12.52
C VAL A 28 0.27 13.35 -13.92
N ASP A 29 -0.70 14.25 -14.01
CA ASP A 29 -1.06 14.91 -15.26
C ASP A 29 -0.30 16.22 -15.37
N ILE A 30 0.40 16.41 -16.48
CA ILE A 30 1.23 17.58 -16.74
C ILE A 30 0.81 18.29 -18.01
N ASN A 31 1.18 19.57 -18.10
CA ASN A 31 0.81 20.46 -19.20
C ASN A 31 -0.70 20.48 -19.46
N TYR A 32 -1.51 20.50 -18.39
CA TYR A 32 -2.98 20.53 -18.46
C TYR A 32 -3.50 21.67 -19.36
N ASN A 33 -2.79 22.79 -19.41
CA ASN A 33 -3.15 23.93 -20.27
C ASN A 33 -2.78 23.72 -21.75
N GLN A 34 -2.21 22.57 -22.13
CA GLN A 34 -1.80 22.20 -23.48
C GLN A 34 -0.94 23.29 -24.16
N LEU A 35 0.07 23.77 -23.42
CA LEU A 35 0.98 24.80 -23.89
C LEU A 35 2.05 24.19 -24.79
N GLU A 36 2.55 25.01 -25.72
CA GLU A 36 3.83 24.79 -26.39
C GLU A 36 4.96 25.05 -25.39
N LEU A 37 5.72 23.99 -25.07
CA LEU A 37 6.82 24.00 -24.11
C LEU A 37 8.07 23.44 -24.80
N ASP A 38 9.23 24.07 -24.61
CA ASP A 38 10.46 23.68 -25.31
C ASP A 38 11.32 22.66 -24.53
N ASN A 39 11.17 22.59 -23.21
CA ASN A 39 12.06 21.82 -22.33
C ASN A 39 11.36 21.42 -21.03
N ALA A 40 10.22 20.74 -21.17
CA ALA A 40 9.40 20.30 -20.05
C ALA A 40 10.06 19.12 -19.32
N LYS A 41 9.99 19.10 -17.98
CA LYS A 41 10.50 18.01 -17.14
C LYS A 41 9.53 17.69 -16.01
N LEU A 42 9.57 16.43 -15.57
CA LEU A 42 8.94 15.98 -14.34
C LEU A 42 9.99 15.36 -13.44
N ILE A 43 10.01 15.76 -12.17
CA ILE A 43 10.86 15.18 -11.13
C ILE A 43 9.97 14.79 -9.96
N ASP A 44 10.01 13.54 -9.53
CA ASP A 44 9.27 13.05 -8.38
C ASP A 44 10.22 12.31 -7.45
N GLU A 45 10.50 12.92 -6.29
CA GLU A 45 11.29 12.30 -5.23
C GLU A 45 10.37 11.43 -4.38
N ILE A 46 10.60 10.11 -4.42
CA ILE A 46 9.81 9.15 -3.65
C ILE A 46 10.20 9.29 -2.18
N ALA A 47 9.19 9.45 -1.32
CA ALA A 47 9.39 9.68 0.11
C ALA A 47 10.09 8.50 0.79
N GLU A 48 10.75 8.75 1.92
CA GLU A 48 11.64 7.78 2.58
C GLU A 48 10.96 6.48 3.01
N ASN A 49 9.65 6.51 3.29
CA ASN A 49 8.84 5.35 3.68
C ASN A 49 8.30 4.55 2.48
N GLN A 50 8.65 4.94 1.26
CA GLN A 50 8.20 4.31 0.03
C GLN A 50 9.39 3.80 -0.79
N SER A 51 9.11 2.91 -1.72
CA SER A 51 10.04 2.52 -2.77
C SER A 51 9.31 2.37 -4.09
N LEU A 52 9.92 2.90 -5.16
CA LEU A 52 9.42 2.74 -6.52
C LEU A 52 9.39 1.26 -6.90
N VAL A 53 8.27 0.82 -7.48
CA VAL A 53 8.16 -0.48 -8.13
C VAL A 53 8.89 -0.40 -9.48
N ASP A 54 9.97 -1.16 -9.63
CA ASP A 54 10.77 -1.15 -10.85
C ASP A 54 9.93 -1.48 -12.10
N GLY A 55 10.18 -0.75 -13.18
CA GLY A 55 9.42 -0.89 -14.43
C GLY A 55 7.96 -0.42 -14.39
N SER A 56 7.49 0.22 -13.31
CA SER A 56 6.09 0.67 -13.20
C SER A 56 5.77 1.97 -13.95
N VAL A 57 6.79 2.72 -14.40
CA VAL A 57 6.57 4.01 -15.07
C VAL A 57 5.91 3.82 -16.43
N LYS A 58 4.76 4.46 -16.61
CA LYS A 58 4.00 4.51 -17.86
C LYS A 58 3.67 5.96 -18.21
N ILE A 59 3.77 6.30 -19.49
CA ILE A 59 3.44 7.63 -20.01
C ILE A 59 2.36 7.48 -21.06
N SER A 60 1.23 8.15 -20.85
CA SER A 60 0.14 8.22 -21.83
C SER A 60 -0.05 9.65 -22.32
N GLU A 61 -0.41 9.81 -23.58
CA GLU A 61 -0.94 11.08 -24.07
C GLU A 61 -2.28 11.38 -23.39
N THR A 62 -2.61 12.65 -23.19
CA THR A 62 -3.93 13.04 -22.71
C THR A 62 -4.49 14.21 -23.51
N THR A 63 -5.81 14.35 -23.48
CA THR A 63 -6.52 15.54 -23.97
C THR A 63 -7.44 16.07 -22.88
N ILE A 64 -7.75 17.37 -22.91
CA ILE A 64 -8.69 17.99 -21.97
C ILE A 64 -9.98 18.31 -22.71
N ASN A 65 -11.10 17.77 -22.22
CA ASN A 65 -12.41 18.02 -22.83
C ASN A 65 -12.98 19.41 -22.44
N GLY A 66 -14.13 19.78 -23.00
CA GLY A 66 -14.77 21.07 -22.73
C GLY A 66 -15.23 21.27 -21.29
N ASP A 67 -15.36 20.19 -20.52
CA ASP A 67 -15.74 20.19 -19.10
C ASP A 67 -14.52 20.24 -18.16
N GLY A 68 -13.31 20.09 -18.70
CA GLY A 68 -12.06 20.07 -17.95
C GLY A 68 -11.64 18.67 -17.49
N ASP A 69 -12.28 17.61 -17.99
CA ASP A 69 -11.85 16.25 -17.69
C ASP A 69 -10.65 15.84 -18.55
N ILE A 70 -9.79 15.03 -17.94
CA ILE A 70 -8.61 14.46 -18.58
C ILE A 70 -9.02 13.14 -19.24
N ILE A 71 -8.88 13.08 -20.56
CA ILE A 71 -9.10 11.87 -21.36
C ILE A 71 -7.75 11.23 -21.65
N ILE A 72 -7.56 9.99 -21.19
CA ILE A 72 -6.35 9.21 -21.41
C ILE A 72 -6.36 8.64 -22.84
N GLY A 73 -5.28 8.89 -23.58
CA GLY A 73 -5.04 8.42 -24.93
C GLY A 73 -4.07 7.24 -24.98
N ASN A 74 -3.20 7.24 -25.99
CA ASN A 74 -2.28 6.14 -26.26
C ASN A 74 -1.15 6.07 -25.22
N ASP A 75 -0.70 4.85 -24.93
CA ASP A 75 0.58 4.62 -24.27
C ASP A 75 1.72 4.98 -25.22
N VAL A 76 2.57 5.90 -24.78
CA VAL A 76 3.72 6.42 -25.52
C VAL A 76 5.02 6.27 -24.72
N THR A 77 5.03 5.40 -23.69
CA THR A 77 6.18 5.17 -22.81
C THR A 77 7.46 4.88 -23.61
N GLY A 78 7.36 4.10 -24.69
CA GLY A 78 8.48 3.77 -25.57
C GLY A 78 9.14 4.97 -26.25
N ASN A 79 8.43 6.10 -26.40
CA ASN A 79 9.01 7.33 -26.98
C ASN A 79 9.91 8.08 -26.00
N PHE A 80 9.87 7.72 -24.71
CA PHE A 80 10.60 8.38 -23.63
C PHE A 80 11.60 7.46 -22.93
N THR A 81 11.81 6.22 -23.38
CA THR A 81 12.66 5.25 -22.68
C THR A 81 14.06 5.80 -22.34
N ASP A 82 14.74 6.47 -23.28
CA ASP A 82 16.07 7.07 -23.05
C ASP A 82 16.04 8.38 -22.24
N LYS A 83 14.83 8.85 -21.88
CA LYS A 83 14.58 10.10 -21.17
C LYS A 83 13.99 9.89 -19.77
N ILE A 84 13.66 8.65 -19.41
CA ILE A 84 13.22 8.24 -18.09
C ILE A 84 14.45 7.83 -17.29
N ARG A 85 14.62 8.41 -16.10
CA ARG A 85 15.64 8.02 -15.13
C ARG A 85 14.94 7.68 -13.83
N THR A 86 15.13 6.46 -13.38
CA THR A 86 14.51 5.97 -12.15
C THR A 86 15.53 5.32 -11.23
N ASN A 87 15.22 5.37 -9.94
CA ASN A 87 15.74 4.46 -8.94
C ASN A 87 14.65 4.30 -7.86
N ASN A 88 14.92 3.57 -6.78
CA ASN A 88 13.94 3.35 -5.72
C ASN A 88 13.34 4.63 -5.13
N ASN A 89 14.07 5.76 -5.22
CA ASN A 89 13.75 7.02 -4.58
C ASN A 89 13.44 8.15 -5.58
N LEU A 90 13.43 7.91 -6.90
CA LEU A 90 13.33 8.96 -7.90
C LEU A 90 12.62 8.49 -9.17
N VAL A 91 11.73 9.32 -9.70
CA VAL A 91 11.25 9.29 -11.08
C VAL A 91 11.56 10.65 -11.73
N GLU A 92 12.51 10.69 -12.66
CA GLU A 92 12.83 11.87 -13.48
C GLU A 92 12.51 11.58 -14.94
N ILE A 93 11.77 12.48 -15.59
CA ILE A 93 11.40 12.35 -17.01
C ILE A 93 11.70 13.68 -17.72
N ASP A 94 12.55 13.63 -18.73
CA ASP A 94 12.79 14.75 -19.64
C ASP A 94 11.83 14.67 -20.83
N PHE A 95 10.79 15.48 -20.85
CA PHE A 95 9.85 15.50 -21.97
C PHE A 95 10.45 16.24 -23.18
N GLY A 96 11.34 17.20 -22.95
CA GLY A 96 11.84 18.10 -23.98
C GLY A 96 10.70 18.96 -24.56
N PRO A 97 10.66 19.17 -25.88
CA PRO A 97 9.56 19.90 -26.51
C PRO A 97 8.24 19.11 -26.50
N ILE A 98 7.17 19.72 -25.99
CA ILE A 98 5.81 19.16 -25.98
C ILE A 98 4.76 20.23 -26.27
N HIS A 99 3.64 19.82 -26.87
CA HIS A 99 2.51 20.70 -27.22
C HIS A 99 1.17 20.18 -26.71
N GLN A 100 1.17 19.04 -26.04
CA GLN A 100 -0.02 18.37 -25.52
C GLN A 100 0.20 18.01 -24.04
N SER A 101 -0.87 17.59 -23.37
CA SER A 101 -0.83 17.07 -22.02
C SER A 101 -0.44 15.59 -21.99
N TYR A 102 0.13 15.16 -20.87
CA TYR A 102 0.50 13.77 -20.63
C TYR A 102 0.09 13.34 -19.23
N ARG A 103 -0.17 12.03 -19.07
CA ARG A 103 -0.26 11.36 -17.78
C ARG A 103 0.96 10.48 -17.58
N VAL A 104 1.65 10.69 -16.47
CA VAL A 104 2.66 9.77 -15.94
C VAL A 104 2.00 8.94 -14.85
N GLU A 105 2.10 7.62 -14.96
CA GLU A 105 1.66 6.67 -13.95
C GLU A 105 2.88 5.90 -13.44
N PHE A 106 2.97 5.67 -12.14
CA PHE A 106 3.99 4.80 -11.54
C PHE A 106 3.48 4.26 -10.20
N ALA A 107 4.07 3.16 -9.72
CA ALA A 107 3.66 2.53 -8.48
C ALA A 107 4.77 2.61 -7.42
N THR A 108 4.37 2.85 -6.17
CA THR A 108 5.23 2.67 -5.00
C THR A 108 4.69 1.59 -4.07
N ILE A 109 5.55 1.03 -3.23
CA ILE A 109 5.18 0.17 -2.09
C ILE A 109 5.77 0.75 -0.81
N ASP A 110 5.26 0.29 0.33
CA ASP A 110 5.93 0.50 1.61
C ASP A 110 7.35 -0.08 1.57
N LYS A 111 8.33 0.71 2.02
CA LYS A 111 9.76 0.34 1.90
C LYS A 111 10.14 -0.87 2.74
N ASP A 112 9.54 -1.01 3.91
CA ASP A 112 9.85 -2.10 4.85
C ASP A 112 8.85 -3.26 4.69
N GLY A 113 7.75 -3.04 3.97
CA GLY A 113 6.63 -3.96 3.87
C GLY A 113 5.88 -4.08 5.19
N ILE A 114 5.98 -3.09 6.09
CA ILE A 114 5.36 -3.10 7.41
C ILE A 114 4.40 -1.93 7.51
N TYR A 115 3.10 -2.22 7.47
CA TYR A 115 2.05 -1.21 7.43
C TYR A 115 1.67 -0.77 8.85
N ASN A 116 2.41 0.18 9.38
CA ASN A 116 2.22 0.72 10.72
C ASN A 116 0.92 1.54 10.84
N SER A 117 0.43 1.72 12.07
CA SER A 117 -0.75 2.56 12.33
C SER A 117 -0.48 4.01 11.94
N ASP A 118 -1.50 4.69 11.38
CA ASP A 118 -1.50 6.13 11.08
C ASP A 118 -0.43 6.58 10.08
N GLU A 119 0.14 5.66 9.31
CA GLU A 119 1.13 5.98 8.28
C GLU A 119 0.49 6.60 7.04
N VAL A 120 1.00 7.76 6.62
CA VAL A 120 0.56 8.48 5.43
C VAL A 120 1.65 8.42 4.38
N TYR A 121 1.29 7.94 3.19
CA TYR A 121 2.18 7.92 2.05
C TYR A 121 1.99 9.22 1.27
N GLU A 122 2.89 10.17 1.48
CA GLU A 122 2.90 11.44 0.77
C GLU A 122 3.79 11.36 -0.46
N ASN A 123 3.42 12.08 -1.52
CA ASN A 123 4.23 12.12 -2.72
C ASN A 123 4.03 13.44 -3.48
N THR A 124 5.13 14.07 -3.89
CA THR A 124 5.13 15.37 -4.58
C THR A 124 5.89 15.27 -5.89
N ALA A 125 5.21 15.52 -6.99
CA ALA A 125 5.82 15.68 -8.30
C ALA A 125 6.09 17.16 -8.56
N GLN A 126 7.32 17.49 -8.96
CA GLN A 126 7.70 18.80 -9.47
C GLN A 126 7.61 18.80 -11.00
N PHE A 127 6.65 19.54 -11.54
CA PHE A 127 6.55 19.79 -12.98
C PHE A 127 7.27 21.10 -13.33
N ILE A 128 8.25 21.00 -14.22
CA ILE A 128 9.06 22.12 -14.70
C ILE A 128 8.70 22.36 -16.18
N PRO A 129 7.71 23.22 -16.48
CA PRO A 129 7.28 23.45 -17.87
C PRO A 129 8.33 24.20 -18.68
N ARG A 130 9.08 25.11 -18.03
CA ARG A 130 10.14 25.94 -18.63
C ARG A 130 11.24 26.18 -17.61
N LYS A 131 12.44 26.54 -18.08
CA LYS A 131 13.55 26.89 -17.19
C LYS A 131 13.17 28.07 -16.29
N GLY A 132 13.24 27.87 -14.97
CA GLY A 132 12.92 28.88 -13.97
C GLY A 132 11.44 28.92 -13.55
N GLU A 133 10.63 27.98 -14.01
CA GLU A 133 9.24 27.78 -13.58
C GLU A 133 9.08 26.37 -12.99
N GLU A 134 8.39 26.26 -11.86
CA GLU A 134 8.12 24.99 -11.19
C GLU A 134 6.71 24.98 -10.60
N HIS A 135 6.05 23.83 -10.68
CA HIS A 135 4.75 23.56 -10.07
C HIS A 135 4.83 22.29 -9.26
N ASN A 136 4.53 22.38 -7.96
CA ASN A 136 4.49 21.22 -7.08
C ASN A 136 3.07 20.63 -7.07
N LEU A 137 2.96 19.37 -7.47
CA LEU A 137 1.73 18.59 -7.51
C LEU A 137 1.80 17.54 -6.40
N TYR A 138 1.01 17.74 -5.35
CA TYR A 138 1.02 16.93 -4.14
C TYR A 138 -0.20 16.01 -4.08
N ALA A 139 0.00 14.79 -3.61
CA ALA A 139 -1.05 13.89 -3.18
C ALA A 139 -0.59 13.03 -2.00
N ASN A 140 -1.54 12.45 -1.28
CA ASN A 140 -1.27 11.46 -0.25
C ASN A 140 -2.29 10.32 -0.29
N VAL A 141 -1.90 9.18 0.27
CA VAL A 141 -2.73 7.97 0.39
C VAL A 141 -2.50 7.32 1.75
N THR A 142 -3.53 6.71 2.30
CA THR A 142 -3.43 5.79 3.45
C THR A 142 -3.80 4.37 3.02
N LEU A 143 -3.18 3.37 3.64
CA LEU A 143 -3.50 1.97 3.39
C LEU A 143 -4.53 1.47 4.43
N PRO A 144 -5.49 0.60 4.06
CA PRO A 144 -6.41 0.05 5.04
C PRO A 144 -5.74 -1.00 5.94
N ASN A 145 -6.33 -1.19 7.12
CA ASN A 145 -5.91 -2.13 8.17
C ASN A 145 -4.48 -1.89 8.66
N GLN A 146 -3.94 -0.69 8.46
CA GLN A 146 -2.69 -0.22 9.05
C GLN A 146 -2.71 -0.40 10.56
N GLY A 147 -1.64 -0.95 11.13
CA GLY A 147 -1.53 -1.23 12.56
C GLY A 147 -2.34 -2.42 13.07
N GLU A 148 -3.16 -3.09 12.23
CA GLU A 148 -3.91 -4.28 12.63
C GLU A 148 -3.04 -5.54 12.65
N PHE A 149 -2.02 -5.54 13.52
CA PHE A 149 -1.09 -6.66 13.69
C PHE A 149 -1.65 -7.77 14.59
N LEU A 150 -2.46 -7.42 15.58
CA LEU A 150 -3.02 -8.35 16.54
C LEU A 150 -4.39 -7.87 17.00
N GLY A 151 -5.38 -8.75 16.98
CA GLY A 151 -6.71 -8.52 17.54
C GLY A 151 -7.20 -9.77 18.25
N LYS A 152 -8.02 -9.61 19.29
CA LYS A 152 -8.60 -10.73 20.04
C LYS A 152 -10.08 -10.48 20.31
N LYS A 153 -10.90 -11.50 20.07
CA LYS A 153 -12.34 -11.51 20.34
C LYS A 153 -12.73 -12.84 20.99
N GLY A 154 -13.79 -12.83 21.79
CA GLY A 154 -14.32 -14.00 22.46
C GLY A 154 -15.84 -14.07 22.30
N LEU A 155 -16.37 -15.27 22.06
CA LEU A 155 -17.80 -15.53 21.97
C LEU A 155 -18.19 -16.58 23.02
N HIS A 156 -19.09 -16.22 23.93
CA HIS A 156 -19.61 -17.17 24.91
C HIS A 156 -20.58 -18.15 24.26
N ASN A 157 -20.23 -19.43 24.25
CA ASN A 157 -21.07 -20.53 23.84
C ASN A 157 -21.92 -21.00 25.03
N LYS A 158 -23.25 -20.91 24.90
CA LYS A 158 -24.19 -21.20 25.99
C LYS A 158 -24.50 -22.69 26.14
N GLU A 159 -24.17 -23.50 25.13
CA GLU A 159 -24.52 -24.93 25.12
C GLU A 159 -23.53 -25.74 25.97
N ASP A 160 -22.24 -25.48 25.79
CA ASP A 160 -21.16 -26.15 26.51
C ASP A 160 -20.48 -25.25 27.56
N TRP A 161 -20.96 -24.01 27.73
CA TRP A 161 -20.44 -23.05 28.70
C TRP A 161 -18.96 -22.66 28.48
N THR A 162 -18.50 -22.71 27.23
CA THR A 162 -17.14 -22.31 26.84
C THR A 162 -17.11 -20.88 26.30
N ILE A 163 -15.91 -20.28 26.26
CA ILE A 163 -15.66 -19.07 25.46
C ILE A 163 -14.80 -19.46 24.27
N ASP A 164 -15.34 -19.27 23.07
CA ASP A 164 -14.61 -19.43 21.81
C ASP A 164 -13.80 -18.17 21.54
N TRP A 165 -12.49 -18.29 21.66
CA TRP A 165 -11.54 -17.24 21.36
C TRP A 165 -11.14 -17.27 19.89
N THR A 166 -10.93 -16.07 19.36
CA THR A 166 -10.31 -15.87 18.07
C THR A 166 -9.27 -14.77 18.19
N ILE A 167 -8.04 -15.07 17.83
CA ILE A 167 -6.95 -14.11 17.69
C ILE A 167 -6.68 -13.91 16.21
N ASP A 168 -6.92 -12.68 15.76
CA ASP A 168 -6.55 -12.20 14.44
C ASP A 168 -5.07 -11.79 14.46
N VAL A 169 -4.28 -12.29 13.51
CA VAL A 169 -2.85 -12.00 13.38
C VAL A 169 -2.58 -11.40 12.00
N ASN A 170 -1.86 -10.28 11.98
CA ASN A 170 -1.36 -9.63 10.77
C ASN A 170 -2.44 -9.31 9.72
N LYS A 171 -3.57 -8.74 10.15
CA LYS A 171 -4.62 -8.25 9.21
C LYS A 171 -4.14 -7.13 8.30
N SER A 172 -3.09 -6.41 8.72
CA SER A 172 -2.39 -5.44 7.89
C SER A 172 -1.73 -6.09 6.66
N LYS A 173 -1.46 -7.41 6.71
CA LYS A 173 -0.68 -8.19 5.73
C LYS A 173 0.77 -7.70 5.59
N SER A 174 1.32 -7.24 6.71
CA SER A 174 2.72 -6.81 6.77
C SER A 174 3.64 -8.01 6.61
N LYS A 175 4.86 -7.76 6.14
CA LYS A 175 5.95 -8.71 6.09
C LYS A 175 6.59 -8.81 7.47
N LEU A 176 6.19 -9.80 8.25
CA LEU A 176 6.62 -9.96 9.65
C LEU A 176 7.48 -11.22 9.82
N THR A 177 8.60 -11.08 10.52
CA THR A 177 9.50 -12.19 10.88
C THR A 177 9.47 -12.45 12.40
N ASN A 178 9.82 -13.67 12.82
CA ASN A 178 9.91 -14.04 14.24
C ASN A 178 8.61 -13.80 15.03
N VAL A 179 7.45 -14.01 14.40
CA VAL A 179 6.15 -13.70 15.00
C VAL A 179 5.81 -14.70 16.08
N THR A 180 5.62 -14.20 17.31
CA THR A 180 5.14 -14.99 18.46
C THR A 180 3.88 -14.36 19.03
N VAL A 181 2.78 -15.11 19.06
CA VAL A 181 1.53 -14.73 19.71
C VAL A 181 1.46 -15.42 21.07
N LYS A 182 1.27 -14.65 22.13
CA LYS A 182 1.10 -15.16 23.50
C LYS A 182 -0.24 -14.72 24.05
N ASP A 183 -0.96 -15.66 24.63
CA ASP A 183 -2.16 -15.37 25.39
C ASP A 183 -2.09 -16.02 26.76
N ASN A 184 -2.54 -15.29 27.77
CA ASN A 184 -2.59 -15.75 29.15
C ASN A 184 -4.02 -15.58 29.66
N LEU A 185 -4.77 -16.68 29.69
CA LEU A 185 -6.15 -16.68 30.14
C LEU A 185 -6.22 -16.35 31.64
N GLY A 186 -7.24 -15.58 32.00
CA GLY A 186 -7.43 -15.06 33.36
C GLY A 186 -7.85 -16.15 34.34
N GLU A 187 -7.96 -15.76 35.61
CA GLU A 187 -8.53 -16.62 36.64
C GLU A 187 -9.97 -17.03 36.27
N GLY A 188 -10.32 -18.29 36.54
CA GLY A 188 -11.66 -18.82 36.26
C GLY A 188 -11.86 -19.37 34.85
N GLN A 189 -10.81 -19.40 34.01
CA GLN A 189 -10.82 -20.02 32.68
C GLN A 189 -9.97 -21.28 32.66
N ILE A 190 -10.24 -22.22 31.75
CA ILE A 190 -9.41 -23.42 31.56
C ILE A 190 -9.17 -23.59 30.07
N LEU A 191 -7.92 -23.42 29.63
CA LEU A 191 -7.59 -23.63 28.22
C LEU A 191 -7.93 -25.06 27.76
N LEU A 192 -8.73 -25.19 26.72
CA LEU A 192 -8.98 -26.47 26.06
C LEU A 192 -7.94 -26.67 24.96
N GLU A 193 -6.78 -27.24 25.31
CA GLU A 193 -5.62 -27.34 24.40
C GLU A 193 -5.92 -28.00 23.05
N ASP A 194 -6.75 -29.05 23.04
CA ASP A 194 -7.10 -29.81 21.83
C ASP A 194 -7.97 -29.00 20.83
N THR A 195 -8.46 -27.82 21.24
CA THR A 195 -9.25 -26.92 20.39
C THR A 195 -8.40 -25.88 19.63
N ILE A 196 -7.10 -25.81 19.93
CA ILE A 196 -6.20 -24.83 19.31
C ILE A 196 -6.01 -25.16 17.83
N LYS A 197 -6.38 -24.20 16.98
CA LYS A 197 -6.17 -24.25 15.54
C LYS A 197 -5.55 -22.96 15.05
N VAL A 198 -4.75 -23.06 14.00
CA VAL A 198 -4.16 -21.93 13.28
C VAL A 198 -4.49 -22.12 11.82
N LYS A 199 -4.99 -21.07 11.15
CA LYS A 199 -5.32 -21.11 9.72
C LYS A 199 -5.04 -19.77 9.07
N LYS A 200 -4.91 -19.74 7.75
CA LYS A 200 -4.90 -18.49 6.99
C LYS A 200 -6.30 -17.86 7.03
N ALA A 201 -6.39 -16.57 7.34
CA ALA A 201 -7.66 -15.88 7.53
C ALA A 201 -8.50 -15.90 6.24
N GLY A 202 -9.80 -16.20 6.38
CA GLY A 202 -10.72 -16.31 5.24
C GLY A 202 -10.56 -17.57 4.38
N SER A 203 -9.69 -18.51 4.77
CA SER A 203 -9.48 -19.79 4.08
C SER A 203 -9.87 -20.99 4.96
N HIS A 204 -9.93 -22.17 4.34
CA HIS A 204 -10.01 -23.46 5.05
C HIS A 204 -8.62 -24.09 5.23
N ASP A 205 -7.55 -23.36 4.88
CA ASP A 205 -6.18 -23.84 4.91
C ASP A 205 -5.65 -23.73 6.35
N GLU A 206 -5.81 -24.82 7.11
CA GLU A 206 -5.20 -24.99 8.42
C GLU A 206 -3.68 -25.16 8.29
N LEU A 207 -2.94 -24.48 9.15
CA LEU A 207 -1.50 -24.60 9.24
C LEU A 207 -1.13 -25.86 10.03
N GLU A 208 -0.03 -26.50 9.68
CA GLU A 208 0.48 -27.70 10.31
C GLU A 208 1.42 -27.37 11.48
N LYS A 209 1.04 -27.83 12.68
CA LYS A 209 1.89 -27.72 13.89
C LYS A 209 3.18 -28.52 13.70
N GLY A 210 4.31 -27.88 13.96
CA GLY A 210 5.66 -28.45 13.81
C GLY A 210 6.31 -28.09 12.48
N THR A 211 5.51 -27.81 11.45
CA THR A 211 5.97 -27.35 10.13
C THR A 211 5.84 -25.83 10.03
N ASP A 212 4.62 -25.29 10.11
CA ASP A 212 4.34 -23.87 9.89
C ASP A 212 4.46 -23.04 11.18
N TYR A 213 4.17 -23.65 12.33
CA TYR A 213 4.26 -23.01 13.64
C TYR A 213 4.61 -23.99 14.76
N THR A 214 5.14 -23.48 15.86
CA THR A 214 5.28 -24.21 17.13
C THR A 214 4.25 -23.74 18.16
N LEU A 215 3.81 -24.65 19.02
CA LEU A 215 2.88 -24.36 20.11
C LEU A 215 3.50 -24.79 21.44
N TYR A 216 3.57 -23.87 22.39
CA TYR A 216 3.93 -24.12 23.78
C TYR A 216 2.77 -23.75 24.69
N VAL A 217 2.37 -24.68 25.57
CA VAL A 217 1.33 -24.46 26.58
C VAL A 217 1.90 -24.70 27.97
N LYS A 218 1.55 -23.82 28.91
CA LYS A 218 1.88 -23.96 30.33
C LYS A 218 0.71 -23.45 31.17
N GLY A 219 -0.11 -24.36 31.67
CA GLY A 219 -1.35 -23.99 32.36
C GLY A 219 -2.27 -23.23 31.42
N ASN A 220 -2.70 -22.03 31.83
CA ASN A 220 -3.60 -21.16 31.04
C ASN A 220 -2.88 -20.23 30.06
N THR A 221 -1.57 -20.41 29.88
CA THR A 221 -0.78 -19.65 28.91
C THR A 221 -0.52 -20.48 27.67
N LEU A 222 -0.84 -19.95 26.50
CA LEU A 222 -0.41 -20.49 25.21
C LEU A 222 0.55 -19.51 24.49
N SER A 223 1.49 -20.08 23.74
CA SER A 223 2.44 -19.34 22.90
C SER A 223 2.55 -20.04 21.56
N ILE A 224 2.22 -19.33 20.48
CA ILE A 224 2.32 -19.80 19.10
C ILE A 224 3.42 -19.00 18.41
N THR A 225 4.39 -19.69 17.81
CA THR A 225 5.50 -19.05 17.07
C THR A 225 5.46 -19.52 15.63
N PHE A 226 5.29 -18.59 14.68
CA PHE A 226 5.38 -18.89 13.25
C PHE A 226 6.84 -19.16 12.89
N GLN A 227 7.07 -20.23 12.11
CA GLN A 227 8.41 -20.69 11.78
C GLN A 227 9.05 -19.85 10.67
N ASP A 228 8.23 -19.43 9.71
CA ASP A 228 8.64 -18.61 8.57
C ASP A 228 8.11 -17.17 8.69
N GLU A 229 8.64 -16.32 7.81
CA GLU A 229 8.07 -14.99 7.57
C GLU A 229 6.60 -15.11 7.14
N ILE A 230 5.76 -14.26 7.71
CA ILE A 230 4.35 -14.18 7.35
C ILE A 230 4.08 -12.90 6.57
N THR A 231 3.30 -13.02 5.50
CA THR A 231 2.82 -11.89 4.67
C THR A 231 1.30 -11.85 4.54
N ASP A 232 0.62 -12.88 5.05
CA ASP A 232 -0.84 -12.98 5.05
C ASP A 232 -1.41 -12.68 6.44
N ALA A 233 -2.75 -12.63 6.51
CA ALA A 233 -3.48 -12.62 7.75
C ALA A 233 -3.77 -14.06 8.21
N TYR A 234 -3.73 -14.30 9.52
CA TYR A 234 -3.96 -15.61 10.13
C TYR A 234 -4.97 -15.50 11.25
N GLU A 235 -5.63 -16.61 11.55
CA GLU A 235 -6.58 -16.74 12.64
C GLU A 235 -6.14 -17.89 13.54
N ILE A 236 -6.01 -17.61 14.84
CA ILE A 236 -5.82 -18.61 15.88
C ILE A 236 -7.13 -18.75 16.64
N THR A 237 -7.69 -19.95 16.72
CA THR A 237 -8.93 -20.23 17.46
C THR A 237 -8.69 -21.27 18.55
N TYR A 238 -9.35 -21.13 19.68
CA TYR A 238 -9.39 -22.09 20.79
C TYR A 238 -10.51 -21.74 21.76
N SER A 239 -10.90 -22.68 22.60
CA SER A 239 -11.95 -22.50 23.60
C SER A 239 -11.36 -22.54 25.02
N SER A 240 -12.05 -21.90 25.98
CA SER A 240 -11.68 -21.88 27.40
C SER A 240 -12.85 -22.00 28.36
#